data_AF-K6U2Q4-F1
#
_entry.id   AF-K6U2Q4-F1
#
_cell.length_a   1.000
_cell.length_b   1.000
_cell.length_c   1.000
_cell.angle_alpha   90.00
_cell.angle_beta   90.00
_cell.angle_gamma   90.00
#
_symmetry.space_group_name_H-M   'P 1'
#
loop_
_entity.id
_entity.type
_entity.pdbx_description
1 polymer ?
#
loop_
_entity_poly.entity_id
_entity_poly.type
_entity_poly.pdbx_seq_one_letter_code
_entity_poly.pdbx_strand_id
1 'polypeptide(L)'
;MRIKDYHIAIDEISTIDLEADSIADSRRILAELNEREMILKELKKSIRKDIKNIELDFLERKRKINMDYAGGRSPGIVSKVRGKSKVKELKKLEKKRNESLESYYEVKYMMDDLFIQIQEAKEPLNKYIKNRLFGV
;
A
#
# COMPACT_ATOMS: atom_id res chain seq x y z
N MET A 1 8.31 2.30 3.31
CA MET A 1 7.92 1.72 4.62
C MET A 1 7.99 0.21 4.52
N ARG A 2 8.08 -0.52 5.63
CA ARG A 2 7.87 -1.97 5.60
C ARG A 2 6.37 -2.26 5.69
N ILE A 3 5.93 -3.41 5.18
CA ILE A 3 4.53 -3.85 5.24
C ILE A 3 3.94 -3.80 6.65
N LYS A 4 4.70 -4.23 7.66
CA LYS A 4 4.26 -4.18 9.06
C LYS A 4 3.92 -2.77 9.53
N ASP A 5 4.71 -1.78 9.09
CA ASP A 5 4.50 -0.38 9.46
C ASP A 5 3.18 0.14 8.84
N TYR A 6 2.81 -0.34 7.64
CA TYR A 6 1.52 0.00 7.03
C TYR A 6 0.34 -0.65 7.75
N HIS A 7 0.46 -1.90 8.19
CA HIS A 7 -0.63 -2.55 8.95
C HIS A 7 -0.89 -1.86 10.28
N ILE A 8 0.15 -1.44 11.00
CA ILE A 8 0.00 -0.66 12.24
C ILE A 8 -0.75 0.64 11.96
N ALA A 9 -0.35 1.37 10.92
CA ALA A 9 -1.01 2.62 10.57
C ALA A 9 -2.48 2.43 10.14
N ILE A 10 -2.79 1.33 9.43
CA ILE A 10 -4.18 0.99 9.08
C ILE A 10 -5.00 0.72 10.34
N ASP A 11 -4.46 -0.06 11.28
CA ASP A 11 -5.14 -0.43 12.52
C ASP A 11 -5.51 0.84 13.32
N GLU A 12 -4.56 1.75 13.51
CA GLU A 12 -4.76 3.05 14.18
C GLU A 12 -5.84 3.90 13.49
N ILE A 13 -5.91 3.89 12.16
CA ILE A 13 -6.92 4.65 11.41
C ILE A 13 -8.30 3.98 11.49
N SER A 14 -8.36 2.65 11.61
CA SER A 14 -9.61 1.89 11.55
C SER A 14 -10.46 1.96 12.83
N THR A 15 -9.85 2.26 13.97
CA THR A 15 -10.56 2.37 15.26
C THR A 15 -11.22 3.73 15.43
N ILE A 16 -12.44 3.93 14.92
CA ILE A 16 -13.25 5.16 15.14
C ILE A 16 -14.49 4.85 15.96
N ASP A 17 -14.73 5.67 16.98
CA ASP A 17 -16.02 5.75 17.65
C ASP A 17 -16.93 6.74 16.88
N LEU A 18 -18.02 6.22 16.31
CA LEU A 18 -18.95 6.96 15.45
C LEU A 18 -20.23 7.38 16.19
N GLU A 19 -20.33 7.16 17.50
CA GLU A 19 -21.54 7.51 18.26
C GLU A 19 -21.65 9.02 18.46
N ALA A 20 -22.69 9.62 17.87
CA ALA A 20 -22.94 11.07 17.92
C ALA A 20 -24.32 11.39 18.48
N ASP A 21 -24.38 11.94 19.70
CA ASP A 21 -25.64 12.33 20.36
C ASP A 21 -25.95 13.83 20.25
N SER A 22 -24.96 14.64 19.85
CA SER A 22 -25.09 16.08 19.71
C SER A 22 -24.43 16.65 18.44
N ILE A 23 -24.79 17.88 18.07
CA ILE A 23 -24.11 18.61 16.98
C ILE A 23 -22.61 18.76 17.29
N ALA A 24 -22.26 18.99 18.55
CA ALA A 24 -20.87 19.11 18.98
C ALA A 24 -20.12 17.80 18.75
N ASP A 25 -20.73 16.66 19.09
CA ASP A 25 -20.16 15.33 18.85
C ASP A 25 -20.01 15.05 17.36
N SER A 26 -21.03 15.35 16.55
CA SER A 26 -20.93 15.19 15.09
C SER A 26 -19.81 16.03 14.49
N ARG A 27 -19.61 17.28 14.95
CA ARG A 27 -18.50 18.13 14.51
C ARG A 27 -17.15 17.58 14.93
N ARG A 28 -17.04 17.08 16.17
CA ARG A 28 -15.82 16.44 16.70
C ARG A 28 -15.44 15.23 15.84
N ILE A 29 -16.38 14.33 15.61
CA ILE A 29 -16.18 13.11 14.81
C ILE A 29 -15.84 13.45 13.36
N LEU A 30 -16.49 14.47 12.76
CA LEU A 30 -16.12 14.94 11.42
C LEU A 30 -14.68 15.47 11.34
N ALA A 31 -14.22 16.21 12.36
CA ALA A 31 -12.84 16.70 12.42
C ALA A 31 -11.86 15.51 12.47
N GLU A 32 -12.14 14.52 13.31
CA GLU A 32 -11.33 13.31 13.43
C GLU A 32 -11.30 12.49 12.12
N LEU A 33 -12.45 12.31 11.46
CA LEU A 33 -12.53 11.68 10.14
C LEU A 33 -11.76 12.46 9.06
N ASN A 34 -11.69 13.79 9.15
CA ASN A 34 -10.89 14.61 8.23
C ASN A 34 -9.38 14.43 8.45
N GLU A 35 -8.94 14.38 9.70
CA GLU A 35 -7.54 14.12 10.05
C GLU A 35 -7.10 12.74 9.57
N ARG A 36 -7.89 11.71 9.86
CA ARG A 36 -7.65 10.34 9.43
C ARG A 36 -7.63 10.20 7.91
N GLU A 37 -8.54 10.88 7.20
CA GLU A 37 -8.52 10.93 5.74
C GLU A 37 -7.20 11.51 5.21
N MET A 38 -6.70 12.58 5.83
CA MET A 38 -5.44 13.22 5.44
C MET A 38 -4.26 12.26 5.63
N ILE A 39 -4.18 11.58 6.78
CA ILE A 39 -3.14 10.57 7.05
C ILE A 39 -3.22 9.45 6.01
N LEU A 40 -4.43 8.93 5.74
CA LEU A 40 -4.64 7.86 4.77
C LEU A 40 -4.25 8.26 3.35
N LYS A 41 -4.48 9.51 2.94
CA LYS A 41 -4.01 10.03 1.64
C LYS A 41 -2.49 9.99 1.51
N GLU A 42 -1.75 10.34 2.57
CA GLU A 42 -0.29 10.28 2.57
C GLU A 42 0.23 8.83 2.57
N LEU A 43 -0.41 7.93 3.32
CA LEU A 43 -0.11 6.50 3.27
C LEU A 43 -0.33 5.91 1.87
N LYS A 44 -1.43 6.29 1.20
CA LYS A 44 -1.73 5.87 -0.18
C LYS A 44 -0.69 6.37 -1.19
N LYS A 45 -0.13 7.55 -1.00
CA LYS A 45 1.00 8.03 -1.83
C LYS A 45 2.26 7.20 -1.55
N SER A 46 2.53 6.91 -0.28
CA SER A 46 3.71 6.15 0.15
C SER A 46 3.70 4.71 -0.38
N ILE A 47 2.57 4.00 -0.28
CA ILE A 47 2.47 2.61 -0.76
C ILE A 47 2.65 2.52 -2.28
N ARG A 48 2.11 3.49 -3.04
CA ARG A 48 2.32 3.58 -4.49
C ARG A 48 3.79 3.78 -4.84
N LYS A 49 4.50 4.63 -4.09
CA LYS A 49 5.94 4.86 -4.27
C LYS A 49 6.73 3.59 -3.96
N ASP A 50 6.40 2.89 -2.88
CA ASP A 50 7.09 1.65 -2.50
C ASP A 50 6.88 0.53 -3.54
N ILE A 51 5.64 0.34 -4.03
CA ILE A 51 5.33 -0.58 -5.15
C ILE A 51 6.21 -0.26 -6.36
N LYS A 52 6.24 1.02 -6.78
CA LYS A 52 7.05 1.47 -7.91
C LYS A 52 8.55 1.19 -7.70
N ASN A 53 9.06 1.38 -6.48
CA ASN A 53 10.45 1.10 -6.15
C ASN A 53 10.78 -0.41 -6.26
N ILE A 54 9.86 -1.29 -5.83
CA ILE A 54 10.02 -2.75 -5.99
C ILE A 54 10.09 -3.13 -7.48
N GLU A 55 9.26 -2.50 -8.31
CA GLU A 55 9.29 -2.74 -9.76
C GLU A 55 10.59 -2.25 -10.42
N LEU A 56 11.07 -1.08 -10.02
CA LEU A 56 12.35 -0.55 -10.52
C LEU A 56 13.52 -1.45 -10.11
N ASP A 57 13.61 -1.86 -8.84
CA ASP A 57 14.63 -2.81 -8.36
C ASP A 57 14.58 -4.14 -9.13
N PHE A 58 13.38 -4.64 -9.44
CA PHE A 58 13.21 -5.83 -10.29
C PHE A 58 13.79 -5.63 -11.69
N LEU A 59 13.48 -4.50 -12.35
CA LEU A 59 13.97 -4.20 -13.69
C LEU A 59 15.50 -4.04 -13.71
N GLU A 60 16.08 -3.38 -12.72
CA GLU A 60 17.52 -3.21 -12.58
C GLU A 60 18.23 -4.56 -12.40
N ARG A 61 17.71 -5.42 -11.50
CA ARG A 61 18.26 -6.76 -11.28
C ARG A 61 18.11 -7.65 -12.52
N LYS A 62 16.97 -7.58 -13.20
CA LYS A 62 16.73 -8.31 -14.45
C LYS A 62 17.72 -7.87 -15.54
N ARG A 63 17.98 -6.55 -15.66
CA ARG A 63 18.99 -6.01 -16.57
C ARG A 63 20.38 -6.52 -16.22
N LYS A 64 20.75 -6.53 -14.93
CA LYS A 64 22.03 -7.05 -14.46
C LYS A 64 22.23 -8.53 -14.81
N ILE A 65 21.24 -9.39 -14.51
CA ILE A 65 21.26 -10.80 -14.91
C ILE A 65 21.43 -10.91 -16.44
N ASN A 66 20.72 -10.11 -17.23
CA ASN A 66 20.88 -10.18 -18.69
C ASN A 66 22.29 -9.81 -19.15
N MET A 67 22.92 -8.79 -18.56
CA MET A 67 24.29 -8.39 -18.88
C MET A 67 25.32 -9.46 -18.47
N ASP A 68 25.17 -10.03 -17.27
CA ASP A 68 26.09 -11.03 -16.72
C ASP A 68 26.16 -12.28 -17.63
N TYR A 69 25.04 -12.67 -18.25
CA TYR A 69 24.98 -13.80 -19.19
C TYR A 69 25.24 -13.42 -20.66
N ALA A 70 25.17 -12.14 -21.05
CA ALA A 70 25.39 -11.70 -22.44
C ALA A 70 26.88 -11.45 -22.76
N GLY A 71 27.67 -11.01 -21.79
CA GLY A 71 29.07 -10.60 -22.01
C GLY A 71 30.11 -11.72 -22.09
N GLY A 72 29.72 -12.98 -22.32
CA GLY A 72 30.69 -14.10 -22.38
C GLY A 72 31.42 -14.39 -21.06
N ARG A 73 31.12 -13.65 -19.97
CA ARG A 73 31.38 -14.05 -18.59
C ARG A 73 30.47 -15.21 -18.21
N SER A 74 30.56 -16.31 -18.96
CA SER A 74 30.36 -17.60 -18.33
C SER A 74 31.27 -17.61 -17.11
N PRO A 75 30.80 -17.98 -15.92
CA PRO A 75 31.73 -18.32 -14.86
C PRO A 75 32.52 -19.49 -15.43
N GLY A 76 33.74 -19.21 -15.90
CA GLY A 76 34.42 -20.04 -16.91
C GLY A 76 34.42 -21.49 -16.50
N ILE A 77 34.13 -22.41 -17.44
CA ILE A 77 34.21 -23.90 -17.43
C ILE A 77 33.71 -24.64 -16.16
N VAL A 78 34.05 -24.18 -14.96
CA VAL A 78 33.55 -24.50 -13.63
C VAL A 78 32.04 -24.22 -13.42
N SER A 79 31.39 -23.32 -14.19
CA SER A 79 29.92 -23.13 -14.07
C SER A 79 29.08 -24.32 -14.54
N LYS A 80 29.63 -25.19 -15.40
CA LYS A 80 28.98 -26.45 -15.78
C LYS A 80 28.76 -27.38 -14.59
N VAL A 81 29.53 -27.21 -13.51
CA VAL A 81 29.51 -28.07 -12.31
C VAL A 81 28.56 -27.53 -11.22
N ARG A 82 28.07 -26.29 -11.33
CA ARG A 82 27.21 -25.65 -10.31
C ARG A 82 25.96 -24.97 -10.89
N GLY A 83 25.14 -25.70 -11.65
CA GLY A 83 23.66 -25.57 -11.72
C GLY A 83 22.97 -24.20 -11.84
N LYS A 84 23.65 -23.08 -12.15
CA LYS A 84 23.07 -21.74 -12.27
C LYS A 84 22.63 -21.49 -13.72
N SER A 85 21.35 -21.75 -13.98
CA SER A 85 20.71 -21.42 -15.25
C SER A 85 20.13 -20.01 -15.20
N LYS A 86 20.40 -19.18 -16.22
CA LYS A 86 19.78 -17.85 -16.42
C LYS A 86 18.27 -17.89 -16.20
N VAL A 87 17.62 -18.90 -16.79
CA VAL A 87 16.17 -19.09 -16.69
C VAL A 87 15.75 -19.33 -15.25
N LYS A 88 16.47 -20.17 -14.51
CA LYS A 88 16.18 -20.43 -13.08
C LYS A 88 16.37 -19.17 -12.23
N GLU A 89 17.38 -18.36 -12.55
CA GLU A 89 17.70 -17.13 -11.80
C GLU A 89 16.65 -16.03 -12.05
N LEU A 90 16.23 -15.86 -13.31
CA LEU A 90 15.13 -14.96 -13.68
C LEU A 90 13.80 -15.41 -13.04
N LYS A 91 13.46 -16.70 -13.07
CA LYS A 91 12.26 -17.22 -12.42
C LYS A 91 12.26 -16.98 -10.91
N LYS A 92 13.41 -17.16 -10.24
CA LYS A 92 13.54 -16.84 -8.81
C LYS A 92 13.34 -15.35 -8.53
N LEU A 93 13.88 -14.48 -9.39
CA LEU A 93 13.70 -13.04 -9.27
C LEU A 93 12.23 -12.63 -9.47
N GLU A 94 11.55 -13.20 -10.47
CA GLU A 94 10.12 -12.97 -10.72
C GLU A 94 9.26 -13.45 -9.55
N LYS A 95 9.52 -14.65 -9.03
CA LYS A 95 8.80 -15.18 -7.85
C LYS A 95 8.93 -14.23 -6.66
N LYS A 96 10.16 -13.78 -6.35
CA LYS A 96 10.43 -12.85 -5.26
C LYS A 96 9.71 -11.51 -5.45
N ARG A 97 9.71 -10.96 -6.68
CA ARG A 97 8.97 -9.73 -7.00
C ARG A 97 7.48 -9.92 -6.74
N ASN A 98 6.89 -11.01 -7.23
CA ASN A 98 5.46 -11.27 -7.08
C ASN A 98 5.07 -11.44 -5.60
N GLU A 99 5.81 -12.26 -4.86
CA GLU A 99 5.60 -12.45 -3.40
C GLU A 99 5.73 -11.11 -2.65
N SER A 100 6.68 -10.26 -3.05
CA SER A 100 6.85 -8.94 -2.42
C SER A 100 5.71 -7.99 -2.79
N LEU A 101 5.28 -7.95 -4.05
CA LEU A 101 4.25 -7.02 -4.50
C LEU A 101 2.86 -7.38 -3.97
N GLU A 102 2.56 -8.67 -3.83
CA GLU A 102 1.28 -9.18 -3.35
C GLU A 102 0.87 -8.53 -2.02
N SER A 103 1.76 -8.55 -1.02
CA SER A 103 1.48 -7.92 0.28
C SER A 103 1.33 -6.39 0.20
N TYR A 104 2.03 -5.72 -0.72
CA TYR A 104 1.88 -4.27 -0.89
C TYR A 104 0.56 -3.91 -1.59
N TYR A 105 0.10 -4.75 -2.52
CA TYR A 105 -1.20 -4.58 -3.15
C TYR A 105 -2.34 -4.84 -2.17
N GLU A 106 -2.23 -5.87 -1.34
CA GLU A 106 -3.20 -6.14 -0.26
C GLU A 106 -3.40 -4.92 0.64
N VAL A 107 -2.30 -4.36 1.16
CA VAL A 107 -2.32 -3.14 1.97
C VAL A 107 -2.92 -1.95 1.21
N LYS A 108 -2.56 -1.79 -0.08
CA LYS A 108 -3.12 -0.73 -0.92
C LYS A 108 -4.65 -0.86 -1.02
N TYR A 109 -5.17 -2.07 -1.19
CA TYR A 109 -6.62 -2.30 -1.27
C TYR A 109 -7.30 -2.04 0.07
N MET A 110 -6.73 -2.49 1.19
CA MET A 110 -7.23 -2.15 2.53
C MET A 110 -7.33 -0.63 2.74
N MET A 111 -6.32 0.13 2.29
CA MET A 111 -6.36 1.60 2.34
C MET A 111 -7.36 2.23 1.38
N ASP A 112 -7.63 1.59 0.23
CA ASP A 112 -8.66 2.05 -0.70
C ASP A 112 -10.06 1.86 -0.08
N ASP A 113 -10.32 0.71 0.55
CA ASP A 113 -11.58 0.40 1.22
C ASP A 113 -11.80 1.30 2.45
N LEU A 114 -10.79 1.45 3.31
CA LEU A 114 -10.87 2.32 4.49
C LEU A 114 -11.14 3.79 4.10
N PHE A 115 -10.60 4.23 2.96
CA PHE A 115 -10.86 5.57 2.46
C PHE A 115 -12.33 5.76 2.09
N ILE A 116 -12.93 4.76 1.44
CA ILE A 116 -14.35 4.77 1.09
C ILE A 116 -15.19 4.80 2.37
N GLN A 117 -14.90 3.93 3.35
CA GLN A 117 -15.61 3.90 4.63
C GLN A 117 -15.56 5.25 5.35
N ILE A 118 -14.41 5.94 5.37
CA ILE A 118 -14.30 7.28 5.94
C ILE A 118 -15.17 8.29 5.20
N GLN A 119 -15.24 8.24 3.86
CA GLN A 119 -16.12 9.14 3.09
C GLN A 119 -17.59 8.87 3.41
N GLU A 120 -17.99 7.61 3.40
CA GLU A 120 -19.36 7.18 3.69
C GLU A 120 -19.79 7.56 5.11
N ALA A 121 -18.89 7.47 6.10
CA ALA A 121 -19.16 7.88 7.48
C ALA A 121 -19.38 9.39 7.65
N LYS A 122 -18.83 10.23 6.75
CA LYS A 122 -19.02 11.69 6.82
C LYS A 122 -20.40 12.14 6.37
N GLU A 123 -21.04 11.41 5.45
CA GLU A 123 -22.35 11.77 4.91
C GLU A 123 -23.45 11.87 5.98
N PRO A 124 -23.68 10.85 6.84
CA PRO A 124 -24.74 10.91 7.85
C PRO A 124 -24.49 12.01 8.89
N LEU A 125 -23.24 12.25 9.29
CA LEU A 125 -22.88 13.32 10.22
C LEU A 125 -23.17 14.71 9.64
N ASN A 126 -22.82 14.92 8.37
CA ASN A 126 -23.14 16.16 7.67
C ASN A 126 -24.64 16.35 7.52
N LYS A 127 -25.40 15.29 7.22
CA LYS A 127 -26.86 15.32 7.14
C LYS A 127 -27.49 15.64 8.49
N TYR A 128 -27.02 15.01 9.57
CA TYR A 128 -27.49 15.27 10.93
C TYR A 128 -27.31 16.73 11.33
N ILE A 129 -26.13 17.31 11.08
CA ILE A 129 -25.85 18.73 11.36
C ILE A 129 -26.76 19.63 10.51
N LYS A 130 -26.93 19.34 9.22
CA LYS A 130 -27.78 20.12 8.33
C LYS A 130 -29.25 20.10 8.79
N ASN A 131 -29.80 18.93 9.06
CA ASN A 131 -31.19 18.78 9.49
C ASN A 131 -31.45 19.53 10.81
N ARG A 132 -30.51 19.48 11.76
CA ARG A 132 -30.67 20.11 13.07
C ARG A 132 -30.44 21.63 13.07
N LEU A 133 -29.67 22.16 12.11
CA LEU A 133 -29.42 23.60 11.95
C LEU A 133 -30.44 24.29 11.04
N PHE A 134 -30.95 23.61 10.02
CA PHE A 134 -31.76 24.22 8.96
C PHE A 134 -33.18 23.66 8.86
N GLY A 135 -33.53 22.61 9.62
CA GLY A 135 -34.92 22.15 9.75
C GLY A 135 -35.58 21.64 8.47
N VAL A 136 -34.80 21.14 7.50
CA VAL A 136 -35.32 20.53 6.25
C VAL A 136 -35.37 19.01 6.37
#